data_AF-A0A3B9IZX7-F1
#
_entry.id   AF-A0A3B9IZX7-F1
#
_cell.length_a   1.000
_cell.length_b   1.000
_cell.length_c   1.000
_cell.angle_alpha   90.00
_cell.angle_beta   90.00
_cell.angle_gamma   90.00
#
_symmetry.space_group_name_H-M   'P 1'
#
loop_
_entity.id
_entity.type
_entity.pdbx_description
1 polymer ?
#
loop_
_entity_poly.entity_id
_entity_poly.type
_entity_poly.pdbx_seq_one_letter_code
_entity_poly.pdbx_strand_id
1 'polypeptide(L)'
;MKSFFANIWTKRVFALLSLLYTFIVGSLCYYSVFYKIHIPSRVNLMIIAIVVSVLALVNMLYTRHQIITRICSFLILPLMLPVVLLYFGEWEMIIPIIVTGVIILLLSGAGEGAKTAFGTIILLLYIFGALGYFLFTSFFVSSAVQHEVESGVSPTGLYRYRVVNTEDTSNGSTAVYVEPNYADVVYPFATFTLKNMERIVYQERPICENIDIQWTTMSRSDITKQLDDISDNIAIHPSDENLAKFGHTFNDRLQLSDIETEDKFKLGLTASDVDPIPLSTLTDEQLAIFNIARDSMGDYYIKEPTEKTLEEYPLADGEKLYLKDMSTEWLSNFYITLKNSMLLSELSDSDLADLGVSESGDVMLYNGKICFRYYVAELENYFDVTSRKLSTDLLET
;
A
#
# COMPACT_ATOMS: atom_id res chain seq x y z
N MET A 1 15.55 45.95 -22.87
CA MET A 1 15.67 44.49 -22.69
C MET A 1 16.85 44.07 -21.81
N LYS A 2 18.10 44.52 -22.04
CA LYS A 2 19.26 44.11 -21.20
C LYS A 2 19.12 44.42 -19.70
N SER A 3 18.52 45.56 -19.33
CA SER A 3 18.29 45.93 -17.92
C SER A 3 17.29 45.02 -17.20
N PHE A 4 16.27 44.52 -17.91
CA PHE A 4 15.26 43.62 -17.37
C PHE A 4 15.85 42.24 -17.01
N PHE A 5 16.69 41.68 -17.89
CA PHE A 5 17.39 40.40 -17.65
C PHE A 5 18.63 40.53 -16.74
N ALA A 6 19.13 41.75 -16.51
CA ALA A 6 20.19 41.96 -15.53
C ALA A 6 19.65 42.04 -14.09
N ASN A 7 18.36 42.34 -13.91
CA ASN A 7 17.74 42.53 -12.61
C ASN A 7 17.74 41.23 -11.79
N ILE A 8 18.15 41.36 -10.52
CA ILE A 8 18.24 40.25 -9.57
C ILE A 8 16.87 39.65 -9.25
N TRP A 9 15.81 40.47 -9.21
CA TRP A 9 14.44 40.01 -8.97
C TRP A 9 13.92 39.16 -10.13
N THR A 10 14.17 39.61 -11.36
CA THR A 10 13.86 38.82 -12.56
C THR A 10 14.56 37.45 -12.51
N LYS A 11 15.87 37.41 -12.20
CA LYS A 11 16.61 36.15 -12.08
C LYS A 11 16.08 35.22 -10.99
N ARG A 12 15.57 35.76 -9.87
CA ARG A 12 14.94 34.96 -8.81
C ARG A 12 13.63 34.34 -9.26
N VAL A 13 12.79 35.09 -9.98
CA VAL A 13 11.54 34.57 -10.54
C VAL A 13 11.82 33.46 -11.55
N PHE A 14 12.78 33.66 -12.48
CA PHE A 14 13.19 32.62 -13.42
C PHE A 14 13.82 31.40 -12.72
N ALA A 15 14.43 31.56 -11.55
CA ALA A 15 14.94 30.43 -10.78
C ALA A 15 13.83 29.54 -10.19
N LEU A 16 12.61 30.06 -10.01
CA LEU A 16 11.45 29.23 -9.64
C LEU A 16 11.03 28.28 -10.77
N LEU A 17 11.26 28.65 -12.03
CA LEU A 17 11.04 27.72 -13.15
C LEU A 17 12.02 26.55 -13.12
N SER A 18 13.24 26.77 -12.61
CA SER A 18 14.20 25.69 -12.36
C SER A 18 13.68 24.72 -11.29
N LEU A 19 13.07 25.25 -10.22
CA LEU A 19 12.44 24.44 -9.19
C LEU A 19 11.24 23.65 -9.74
N LEU A 20 10.42 24.27 -10.60
CA LEU A 20 9.32 23.59 -11.28
C LEU A 20 9.82 22.40 -12.12
N TYR A 21 10.90 22.58 -12.89
CA TYR A 21 11.48 21.47 -13.65
C TYR A 21 11.98 20.34 -12.74
N THR A 22 12.68 20.67 -11.64
CA THR A 22 13.09 19.65 -10.65
C THR A 22 11.89 18.96 -10.01
N PHE A 23 10.78 19.67 -9.77
CA PHE A 23 9.54 19.08 -9.27
C PHE A 23 8.91 18.12 -10.27
N ILE A 24 8.93 18.43 -11.57
CA ILE A 24 8.49 17.52 -12.64
C ILE A 24 9.35 16.24 -12.63
N VAL A 25 10.68 16.38 -12.53
CA VAL A 25 11.60 15.23 -12.41
C VAL A 25 11.33 14.42 -11.14
N GLY A 26 11.07 15.07 -10.01
CA GLY A 26 10.71 14.40 -8.76
C GLY A 26 9.35 13.69 -8.84
N SER A 27 8.39 14.27 -9.55
CA SER A 27 7.11 13.63 -9.83
C SER A 27 7.29 12.39 -10.70
N LEU A 28 8.15 12.47 -11.73
CA LEU A 28 8.50 11.32 -12.55
C LEU A 28 9.19 10.21 -11.74
N CYS A 29 10.09 10.58 -10.82
CA CYS A 29 10.68 9.64 -9.86
C CYS A 29 9.59 8.93 -9.05
N TYR A 30 8.65 9.67 -8.47
CA TYR A 30 7.54 9.10 -7.73
C TYR A 30 6.72 8.13 -8.60
N TYR A 31 6.34 8.55 -9.81
CA TYR A 31 5.59 7.71 -10.73
C TYR A 31 6.37 6.44 -11.14
N SER A 32 7.69 6.54 -11.34
CA SER A 32 8.49 5.36 -11.71
C SER A 32 8.51 4.27 -10.63
N VAL A 33 8.47 4.68 -9.35
CA VAL A 33 8.50 3.75 -8.23
C VAL A 33 7.14 3.06 -8.06
N PHE A 34 6.04 3.81 -8.09
CA PHE A 34 4.72 3.30 -7.73
C PHE A 34 3.82 2.91 -8.90
N TYR A 35 4.12 3.33 -10.13
CA TYR A 35 3.29 3.09 -11.30
C TYR A 35 4.10 2.42 -12.41
N LYS A 36 3.43 1.63 -13.26
CA LYS A 36 3.84 1.15 -14.58
C LYS A 36 3.57 2.26 -15.61
N ILE A 37 4.61 2.74 -16.29
CA ILE A 37 4.51 3.82 -17.29
C ILE A 37 4.24 3.20 -18.66
N HIS A 38 3.06 3.49 -19.22
CA HIS A 38 2.69 3.12 -20.58
C HIS A 38 2.82 4.34 -21.49
N ILE A 39 3.63 4.22 -22.54
CA ILE A 39 3.92 5.31 -23.48
C ILE A 39 3.21 5.01 -24.81
N PRO A 40 2.11 5.72 -25.15
CA PRO A 40 1.35 5.46 -26.37
C PRO A 40 2.14 5.77 -27.65
N SER A 41 2.96 6.83 -27.62
CA SER A 41 3.79 7.25 -28.75
C SER A 41 5.17 7.69 -28.26
N ARG A 42 6.16 6.82 -28.49
CA ARG A 42 7.58 7.06 -28.14
C ARG A 42 8.12 8.35 -28.75
N VAL A 43 7.77 8.62 -30.01
CA VAL A 43 8.23 9.82 -30.75
C VAL A 43 7.68 11.11 -30.14
N ASN A 44 6.38 11.15 -29.81
CA ASN A 44 5.77 12.34 -29.24
C ASN A 44 6.36 12.65 -27.86
N LEU A 45 6.53 11.64 -27.01
CA LEU A 45 7.14 11.79 -25.69
C LEU A 45 8.58 12.30 -25.80
N MET A 46 9.37 11.73 -26.72
CA MET A 46 10.75 12.15 -26.95
C MET A 46 10.85 13.63 -27.32
N ILE A 47 10.03 14.09 -28.27
CA ILE A 47 10.03 15.49 -28.72
C ILE A 47 9.64 16.42 -27.55
N ILE A 48 8.60 16.07 -26.79
CA ILE A 48 8.17 16.85 -25.63
C ILE A 48 9.28 16.91 -24.58
N ALA A 49 9.87 15.76 -24.25
CA ALA A 49 10.97 15.67 -23.29
C ALA A 49 12.16 16.55 -23.71
N ILE A 50 12.59 16.48 -24.98
CA ILE A 50 13.67 17.32 -25.51
C ILE A 50 13.32 18.80 -25.39
N VAL A 51 12.14 19.22 -25.84
CA VAL A 51 11.73 20.64 -25.84
C VAL A 51 11.70 21.17 -24.40
N VAL A 52 11.06 20.45 -23.48
CA VAL A 52 10.98 20.85 -22.07
C VAL A 52 12.36 20.87 -21.42
N SER A 53 13.19 19.85 -21.65
CA SER A 53 14.55 19.77 -21.13
C SER A 53 15.47 20.89 -21.65
N VAL A 54 15.40 21.22 -22.94
CA VAL A 54 16.20 22.32 -23.53
C VAL A 54 15.75 23.67 -22.97
N LEU A 55 14.44 23.93 -22.87
CA LEU A 55 13.92 25.16 -22.26
C LEU A 55 14.35 25.29 -20.80
N ALA A 56 14.25 24.20 -20.04
CA ALA A 56 14.72 24.14 -18.66
C ALA A 56 16.23 24.40 -18.57
N LEU A 57 17.03 23.78 -19.42
CA LEU A 57 18.48 23.95 -19.45
C LEU A 57 18.87 25.40 -19.72
N VAL A 58 18.27 26.05 -20.73
CA VAL A 58 18.54 27.46 -21.04
C VAL A 58 18.18 28.36 -19.84
N ASN A 59 17.03 28.12 -19.21
CA ASN A 59 16.62 28.85 -18.01
C ASN A 59 17.58 28.64 -16.83
N MET A 60 18.00 27.40 -16.60
CA MET A 60 18.91 27.04 -15.52
C MET A 60 20.31 27.63 -15.74
N LEU A 61 20.81 27.66 -16.97
CA LEU A 61 22.08 28.33 -17.30
C LEU A 61 22.00 29.84 -17.07
N TYR A 62 20.88 30.47 -17.44
CA TYR A 62 20.65 31.89 -17.18
C TYR A 62 20.60 32.21 -15.67
N THR A 63 20.05 31.31 -14.87
CA THR A 63 19.89 31.47 -13.42
C THR A 63 20.96 30.75 -12.58
N ARG A 64 22.05 30.26 -13.21
CA ARG A 64 23.04 29.35 -12.59
C ARG A 64 23.69 29.81 -11.29
N HIS A 65 23.71 31.13 -11.05
CA HIS A 65 24.26 31.71 -9.82
C HIS A 65 23.21 31.89 -8.71
N GLN A 66 21.92 31.67 -8.96
CA GLN A 66 20.89 31.67 -7.91
C GLN A 66 21.01 30.40 -7.06
N ILE A 67 20.78 30.53 -5.75
CA ILE A 67 20.90 29.41 -4.80
C ILE A 67 19.93 28.28 -5.16
N ILE A 68 18.69 28.62 -5.52
CA ILE A 68 17.64 27.66 -5.93
C ILE A 68 18.14 26.80 -7.10
N THR A 69 18.60 27.43 -8.18
CA THR A 69 19.09 26.70 -9.37
C THR A 69 20.31 25.83 -9.05
N ARG A 70 21.20 26.25 -8.14
CA ARG A 70 22.33 25.40 -7.71
C ARG A 70 21.83 24.14 -6.98
N ILE A 71 20.87 24.28 -6.06
CA ILE A 71 20.29 23.12 -5.36
C ILE A 71 19.60 22.19 -6.36
N CYS A 72 18.75 22.73 -7.24
CA CYS A 72 18.10 21.98 -8.32
C CYS A 72 19.10 21.19 -9.18
N SER A 73 20.25 21.79 -9.51
CA SER A 73 21.29 21.14 -10.32
C SER A 73 21.90 19.90 -9.67
N PHE A 74 21.92 19.85 -8.33
CA PHE A 74 22.40 18.68 -7.58
C PHE A 74 21.32 17.62 -7.37
N LEU A 75 20.03 18.00 -7.41
CA LEU A 75 18.92 17.09 -7.13
C LEU A 75 18.41 16.32 -8.35
N ILE A 76 18.50 16.87 -9.57
CA ILE A 76 17.96 16.24 -10.78
C ILE A 76 18.51 14.82 -10.99
N LEU A 77 19.84 14.64 -10.90
CA LEU A 77 20.46 13.35 -11.19
C LEU A 77 20.14 12.27 -10.15
N PRO A 78 20.21 12.54 -8.82
CA PRO A 78 19.70 11.60 -7.82
C PRO A 78 18.24 11.20 -8.03
N LEU A 79 17.36 12.17 -8.34
CA LEU A 79 15.94 11.88 -8.57
C LEU A 79 15.70 11.03 -9.82
N MET A 80 16.57 11.11 -10.82
CA MET A 80 16.47 10.27 -12.01
C MET A 80 16.95 8.84 -11.79
N LEU A 81 17.64 8.53 -10.69
CA LEU A 81 18.18 7.19 -10.47
C LEU A 81 17.08 6.11 -10.49
N PRO A 82 15.96 6.20 -9.73
CA PRO A 82 14.92 5.18 -9.78
C PRO A 82 14.28 5.06 -11.17
N VAL A 83 14.12 6.18 -11.88
CA VAL A 83 13.59 6.19 -13.26
C VAL A 83 14.51 5.40 -14.19
N VAL A 84 15.83 5.62 -14.10
CA VAL A 84 16.83 4.94 -14.93
C VAL A 84 16.87 3.44 -14.65
N LEU A 85 16.76 3.04 -13.39
CA LEU A 85 16.81 1.63 -12.99
C LEU A 85 15.53 0.88 -13.37
N LEU A 86 14.36 1.43 -13.02
CA LEU A 86 13.06 0.75 -13.18
C LEU A 86 12.52 0.81 -14.61
N TYR A 87 12.95 1.79 -15.43
CA TYR A 87 12.53 1.95 -16.83
C TYR A 87 13.71 1.85 -17.78
N PHE A 88 14.68 1.01 -17.43
CA PHE A 88 15.83 0.74 -18.28
C PHE A 88 15.37 0.19 -19.64
N GLY A 89 15.62 0.94 -20.71
CA GLY A 89 15.13 0.62 -22.06
C GLY A 89 14.23 1.71 -22.66
N GLU A 90 13.54 2.50 -21.84
CA GLU A 90 12.73 3.65 -22.29
C GLU A 90 13.61 4.92 -22.38
N TRP A 91 14.66 4.82 -23.20
CA TRP A 91 15.72 5.83 -23.37
C TRP A 91 15.21 7.18 -23.86
N GLU A 92 14.11 7.17 -24.60
CA GLU A 92 13.46 8.34 -25.20
C GLU A 92 13.06 9.37 -24.14
N MET A 93 12.65 8.91 -22.96
CA MET A 93 12.32 9.75 -21.81
C MET A 93 13.56 10.10 -20.96
N ILE A 94 14.45 9.13 -20.77
CA ILE A 94 15.57 9.22 -19.83
C ILE A 94 16.65 10.17 -20.34
N ILE A 95 17.08 10.02 -21.60
CA ILE A 95 18.27 10.70 -22.14
C ILE A 95 18.17 12.23 -22.04
N PRO A 96 17.07 12.90 -22.48
CA PRO A 96 17.00 14.36 -22.44
C PRO A 96 17.15 14.94 -21.02
N ILE A 97 16.57 14.27 -20.03
CA ILE A 97 16.57 14.71 -18.64
C ILE A 97 17.95 14.49 -18.00
N ILE A 98 18.57 13.33 -18.23
CA ILE A 98 19.92 13.01 -17.72
C ILE A 98 20.96 13.96 -18.33
N VAL A 99 20.93 14.17 -19.64
CA VAL A 99 21.86 15.10 -20.33
C VAL A 99 21.71 16.51 -19.75
N THR A 100 20.48 16.96 -19.53
CA THR A 100 20.21 18.25 -18.87
C THR A 100 20.80 18.31 -17.47
N GLY A 101 20.60 17.26 -16.66
CA GLY A 101 21.14 17.12 -15.31
C GLY A 101 22.68 17.17 -15.28
N VAL A 102 23.35 16.44 -16.17
CA VAL A 102 24.81 16.43 -16.27
C VAL A 102 25.35 17.81 -16.68
N ILE A 103 24.78 18.42 -17.72
CA ILE A 103 25.22 19.74 -18.19
C ILE A 103 25.04 20.78 -17.09
N ILE A 104 23.87 20.82 -16.43
CA ILE A 104 23.63 21.83 -15.40
C ILE A 104 24.46 21.61 -14.15
N LEU A 105 24.75 20.36 -13.77
CA LEU A 105 25.66 20.04 -12.66
C LEU A 105 27.05 20.65 -12.92
N LEU A 106 27.63 20.37 -14.10
CA LEU A 106 28.96 20.81 -14.48
C LEU A 106 29.07 22.32 -14.67
N LEU A 107 28.05 22.93 -15.28
CA LEU A 107 27.99 24.36 -15.59
C LEU A 107 27.30 25.20 -14.50
N SER A 108 26.91 24.59 -13.37
CA SER A 108 26.30 25.30 -12.25
C SER A 108 27.25 26.36 -11.69
N GLY A 109 26.69 27.43 -11.11
CA GLY A 109 27.47 28.47 -10.42
C GLY A 109 27.98 28.05 -9.05
N ALA A 110 28.05 26.74 -8.75
CA ALA A 110 28.62 26.21 -7.52
C ALA A 110 30.15 26.14 -7.61
N GLY A 111 30.83 26.09 -6.45
CA GLY A 111 32.29 25.97 -6.43
C GLY A 111 32.76 24.65 -7.02
N GLU A 112 33.94 24.64 -7.66
CA GLU A 112 34.50 23.45 -8.31
C GLU A 112 34.62 22.25 -7.36
N GLY A 113 35.04 22.48 -6.11
CA GLY A 113 35.10 21.43 -5.10
C GLY A 113 33.76 20.75 -4.83
N ALA A 114 32.66 21.52 -4.78
CA ALA A 114 31.32 20.97 -4.56
C ALA A 114 30.84 20.17 -5.79
N LYS A 115 31.05 20.69 -7.00
CA LYS A 115 30.69 19.99 -8.25
C LYS A 115 31.40 18.65 -8.36
N THR A 116 32.70 18.61 -8.07
CA THR A 116 33.48 17.37 -8.07
C THR A 116 33.00 16.40 -7.01
N ALA A 117 32.79 16.86 -5.76
CA ALA A 117 32.34 15.98 -4.68
C ALA A 117 30.95 15.37 -4.95
N PHE A 118 29.96 16.19 -5.29
CA PHE A 118 28.61 15.71 -5.63
C PHE A 118 28.60 14.88 -6.90
N GLY A 119 29.39 15.25 -7.91
CA GLY A 119 29.54 14.46 -9.14
C GLY A 119 30.04 13.05 -8.86
N THR A 120 31.06 12.90 -8.02
CA THR A 120 31.57 11.58 -7.61
C THR A 120 30.53 10.79 -6.80
N ILE A 121 29.83 11.43 -5.86
CA ILE A 121 28.76 10.77 -5.07
C ILE A 121 27.65 10.26 -5.98
N ILE A 122 27.17 11.10 -6.91
CA ILE A 122 26.12 10.75 -7.87
C ILE A 122 26.59 9.61 -8.78
N LEU A 123 27.83 9.66 -9.28
CA LEU A 123 28.38 8.59 -10.11
C LEU A 123 28.41 7.25 -9.35
N LEU A 124 28.91 7.25 -8.11
CA LEU A 124 28.93 6.05 -7.27
C LEU A 124 27.53 5.54 -6.98
N LEU A 125 26.56 6.44 -6.72
CA LEU A 125 25.17 6.08 -6.52
C LEU A 125 24.58 5.34 -7.74
N TYR A 126 24.89 5.79 -8.96
CA TYR A 126 24.46 5.12 -10.18
C TYR A 126 25.14 3.76 -10.37
N ILE A 127 26.43 3.65 -10.09
CA ILE A 127 27.17 2.39 -10.21
C ILE A 127 26.64 1.35 -9.21
N PHE A 128 26.54 1.71 -7.93
CA PHE A 128 26.04 0.80 -6.89
C PHE A 128 24.54 0.52 -7.05
N GLY A 129 23.76 1.52 -7.43
CA GLY A 129 22.33 1.36 -7.71
C GLY A 129 22.07 0.39 -8.85
N ALA A 130 22.79 0.54 -9.97
CA ALA A 130 22.70 -0.39 -11.10
C ALA A 130 23.16 -1.80 -10.71
N LEU A 131 24.30 -1.93 -10.02
CA LEU A 131 24.79 -3.23 -9.56
C LEU A 131 23.77 -3.91 -8.64
N GLY A 132 23.25 -3.20 -7.64
CA GLY A 132 22.25 -3.72 -6.71
C GLY A 132 20.96 -4.12 -7.41
N TYR A 133 20.47 -3.29 -8.32
CA TYR A 133 19.28 -3.58 -9.13
C TYR A 133 19.46 -4.84 -9.97
N PHE A 134 20.53 -4.93 -10.77
CA PHE A 134 20.77 -6.08 -11.62
C PHE A 134 20.99 -7.38 -10.84
N LEU A 135 21.70 -7.33 -9.71
CA LEU A 135 21.84 -8.50 -8.84
C LEU A 135 20.47 -8.93 -8.32
N PHE A 136 19.66 -7.98 -7.83
CA PHE A 136 18.34 -8.30 -7.31
C PHE A 136 17.43 -8.91 -8.39
N THR A 137 17.29 -8.26 -9.54
CA THR A 137 16.42 -8.74 -10.62
C THR A 137 16.91 -10.07 -11.18
N SER A 138 18.21 -10.31 -11.25
CA SER A 138 18.75 -11.59 -11.76
C SER A 138 18.54 -12.76 -10.81
N PHE A 139 18.50 -12.53 -9.49
CA PHE A 139 18.35 -13.60 -8.50
C PHE A 139 16.91 -13.83 -8.05
N PHE A 140 16.08 -12.79 -8.02
CA PHE A 140 14.76 -12.84 -7.40
C PHE A 140 13.57 -12.75 -8.38
N VAL A 141 13.76 -12.29 -9.61
CA VAL A 141 12.66 -12.22 -10.59
C VAL A 141 12.62 -13.52 -11.41
N SER A 142 11.47 -14.21 -11.34
CA SER A 142 11.26 -15.46 -12.09
C SER A 142 11.11 -15.19 -13.60
N SER A 143 11.66 -16.06 -14.44
CA SER A 143 11.57 -15.95 -15.90
C SER A 143 10.26 -16.52 -16.48
N ALA A 144 9.19 -16.58 -15.68
CA ALA A 144 7.93 -17.20 -16.11
C ALA A 144 7.32 -16.40 -17.26
N VAL A 145 7.09 -17.05 -18.40
CA VAL A 145 6.47 -16.42 -19.56
C VAL A 145 4.95 -16.44 -19.33
N GLN A 146 4.39 -15.25 -19.15
CA GLN A 146 2.97 -15.03 -19.01
C GLN A 146 2.39 -14.55 -20.35
N HIS A 147 1.35 -15.21 -20.82
CA HIS A 147 0.60 -14.82 -22.01
C HIS A 147 -0.80 -14.36 -21.60
N GLU A 148 -1.11 -13.10 -21.86
CA GLU A 148 -2.47 -12.59 -21.71
C GLU A 148 -3.35 -13.17 -22.83
N VAL A 149 -4.42 -13.87 -22.43
CA VAL A 149 -5.36 -14.54 -23.34
C VAL A 149 -6.58 -13.67 -23.58
N GLU A 150 -7.07 -13.03 -22.53
CA GLU A 150 -8.25 -12.17 -22.58
C GLU A 150 -8.13 -11.06 -21.54
N SER A 151 -8.63 -9.87 -21.87
CA SER A 151 -8.78 -8.77 -20.92
C SER A 151 -10.02 -7.95 -21.21
N GLY A 152 -10.53 -7.29 -20.17
CA GLY A 152 -11.73 -6.50 -20.27
C GLY A 152 -12.00 -5.65 -19.05
N VAL A 153 -13.10 -4.92 -19.10
CA VAL A 153 -13.54 -4.01 -18.04
C VAL A 153 -14.92 -4.45 -17.56
N SER A 154 -15.12 -4.39 -16.26
CA SER A 154 -16.41 -4.64 -15.62
C SER A 154 -17.52 -3.69 -16.13
N PRO A 155 -18.81 -4.06 -16.04
CA PRO A 155 -19.92 -3.24 -16.50
C PRO A 155 -19.97 -1.84 -15.90
N THR A 156 -19.63 -1.68 -14.62
CA THR A 156 -19.59 -0.35 -13.98
C THR A 156 -18.37 0.47 -14.36
N GLY A 157 -17.34 -0.16 -14.93
CA GLY A 157 -16.07 0.48 -15.21
C GLY A 157 -15.13 0.58 -14.00
N LEU A 158 -15.50 0.08 -12.83
CA LEU A 158 -14.71 0.18 -11.59
C LEU A 158 -13.53 -0.81 -11.55
N TYR A 159 -13.72 -2.00 -12.11
CA TYR A 159 -12.71 -3.06 -12.16
C TYR A 159 -12.34 -3.39 -13.59
N ARG A 160 -11.10 -3.83 -13.79
CA ARG A 160 -10.65 -4.48 -15.02
C ARG A 160 -10.05 -5.84 -14.69
N TYR A 161 -10.11 -6.75 -15.66
CA TYR A 161 -9.60 -8.10 -15.50
C TYR A 161 -8.64 -8.46 -16.64
N ARG A 162 -7.72 -9.36 -16.33
CA ARG A 162 -6.87 -10.03 -17.31
C ARG A 162 -6.77 -11.52 -16.99
N VAL A 163 -6.90 -12.35 -18.00
CA VAL A 163 -6.75 -13.80 -17.93
C VAL A 163 -5.40 -14.13 -18.52
N VAL A 164 -4.57 -14.82 -17.74
CA VAL A 164 -3.17 -15.07 -18.09
C VAL A 164 -2.91 -16.57 -18.04
N ASN A 165 -2.35 -17.09 -19.12
CA ASN A 165 -1.77 -18.41 -19.17
C ASN A 165 -0.28 -18.30 -18.85
N THR A 166 0.16 -19.04 -17.84
CA THR A 166 1.57 -19.20 -17.51
C THR A 166 2.03 -20.54 -18.03
N GLU A 167 3.07 -20.56 -18.85
CA GLU A 167 3.72 -21.80 -19.28
C GLU A 167 4.82 -22.17 -18.28
N ASP A 168 4.72 -23.36 -17.68
CA ASP A 168 5.72 -23.90 -16.78
C ASP A 168 6.01 -25.39 -17.09
N THR A 169 7.00 -25.98 -16.41
CA THR A 169 7.36 -27.39 -16.59
C THR A 169 6.31 -28.38 -16.05
N SER A 170 5.18 -27.88 -15.54
CA SER A 170 4.10 -28.64 -14.89
C SER A 170 2.76 -28.48 -15.62
N ASN A 171 2.79 -28.37 -16.95
CA ASN A 171 1.62 -28.18 -17.85
C ASN A 171 0.92 -26.80 -17.71
N GLY A 172 1.57 -25.83 -17.08
CA GLY A 172 1.12 -24.45 -16.99
C GLY A 172 -0.10 -24.22 -16.08
N SER A 173 -0.54 -22.97 -16.02
CA SER A 173 -1.74 -22.57 -15.27
C SER A 173 -2.48 -21.42 -15.93
N THR A 174 -3.81 -21.39 -15.80
CA THR A 174 -4.64 -20.23 -16.13
C THR A 174 -5.02 -19.50 -14.85
N ALA A 175 -4.70 -18.22 -14.78
CA ALA A 175 -5.04 -17.35 -13.66
C ALA A 175 -5.85 -16.15 -14.13
N VAL A 176 -6.85 -15.78 -13.34
CA VAL A 176 -7.66 -14.59 -13.55
C VAL A 176 -7.26 -13.54 -12.53
N TYR A 177 -6.82 -12.39 -13.03
CA TYR A 177 -6.43 -11.24 -12.23
C TYR A 177 -7.51 -10.17 -12.32
N VAL A 178 -7.81 -9.54 -11.19
CA VAL A 178 -8.69 -8.35 -11.11
C VAL A 178 -7.94 -7.22 -10.42
N GLU A 179 -8.11 -6.01 -10.93
CA GLU A 179 -7.54 -4.80 -10.36
C GLU A 179 -8.48 -3.59 -10.57
N PRO A 180 -8.33 -2.48 -9.80
CA PRO A 180 -9.18 -1.32 -9.93
C PRO A 180 -8.83 -0.56 -11.22
N ASN A 181 -9.84 -0.19 -11.98
CA ASN A 181 -9.69 0.53 -13.24
C ASN A 181 -9.60 2.06 -13.07
N TYR A 182 -9.93 2.58 -11.89
CA TYR A 182 -9.94 4.02 -11.58
C TYR A 182 -8.65 4.53 -10.94
N ALA A 183 -7.71 3.65 -10.60
CA ALA A 183 -6.49 4.01 -9.86
C ALA A 183 -5.39 4.62 -10.73
N ASP A 184 -5.55 4.55 -12.05
CA ASP A 184 -4.55 4.98 -13.02
C ASP A 184 -4.54 6.51 -13.20
N VAL A 185 -3.36 7.08 -13.42
CA VAL A 185 -3.21 8.49 -13.75
C VAL A 185 -2.95 8.63 -15.25
N VAL A 186 -3.89 9.23 -15.97
CA VAL A 186 -3.85 9.35 -17.43
C VAL A 186 -3.44 10.76 -17.85
N TYR A 187 -2.38 10.87 -18.65
CA TYR A 187 -2.00 12.09 -19.35
C TYR A 187 -2.01 11.85 -20.87
N PRO A 188 -2.12 12.90 -21.71
CA PRO A 188 -2.13 12.76 -23.17
C PRO A 188 -0.88 12.08 -23.77
N PHE A 189 0.24 12.07 -23.04
CA PHE A 189 1.53 11.55 -23.49
C PHE A 189 1.97 10.26 -22.77
N ALA A 190 1.33 9.89 -21.66
CA ALA A 190 1.66 8.71 -20.87
C ALA A 190 0.50 8.32 -19.96
N THR A 191 0.30 7.02 -19.77
CA THR A 191 -0.61 6.47 -18.77
C THR A 191 0.21 5.81 -17.66
N PHE A 192 -0.06 6.19 -16.43
CA PHE A 192 0.60 5.65 -15.24
C PHE A 192 -0.36 4.70 -14.55
N THR A 193 -0.11 3.40 -14.67
CA THR A 193 -0.93 2.34 -14.08
C THR A 193 -0.38 1.95 -12.72
N LEU A 194 -1.19 1.95 -11.66
CA LEU A 194 -0.69 1.72 -10.31
C LEU A 194 -0.14 0.28 -10.15
N LYS A 195 1.07 0.13 -9.62
CA LYS A 195 1.69 -1.19 -9.38
C LYS A 195 1.03 -1.91 -8.20
N ASN A 196 1.17 -3.24 -8.20
CA ASN A 196 0.80 -4.14 -7.08
C ASN A 196 -0.69 -4.09 -6.70
N MET A 197 -1.54 -3.76 -7.65
CA MET A 197 -2.99 -3.76 -7.46
C MET A 197 -3.66 -5.05 -7.92
N GLU A 198 -2.93 -5.91 -8.64
CA GLU A 198 -3.46 -7.12 -9.21
C GLU A 198 -3.72 -8.18 -8.13
N ARG A 199 -4.92 -8.76 -8.15
CA ARG A 199 -5.31 -9.86 -7.27
C ARG A 199 -5.71 -11.07 -8.09
N ILE A 200 -5.14 -12.22 -7.76
CA ILE A 200 -5.54 -13.51 -8.33
C ILE A 200 -6.87 -13.89 -7.68
N VAL A 201 -7.95 -13.89 -8.46
CA VAL A 201 -9.30 -14.25 -7.98
C VAL A 201 -9.68 -15.68 -8.35
N TYR A 202 -8.99 -16.25 -9.34
CA TYR A 202 -9.12 -17.64 -9.73
C TYR A 202 -7.79 -18.13 -10.29
N GLN A 203 -7.41 -19.36 -9.96
CA GLN A 203 -6.27 -20.03 -10.57
C GLN A 203 -6.55 -21.52 -10.67
N GLU A 204 -6.31 -22.08 -11.85
CA GLU A 204 -6.48 -23.50 -12.12
C GLU A 204 -5.28 -24.05 -12.90
N ARG A 205 -5.03 -25.35 -12.69
CA ARG A 205 -4.00 -26.14 -13.37
C ARG A 205 -4.64 -27.41 -13.96
N PRO A 206 -4.30 -27.83 -15.19
CA PRO A 206 -3.37 -27.19 -16.14
C PRO A 206 -4.00 -25.97 -16.84
N ILE A 207 -3.39 -25.48 -17.92
CA ILE A 207 -3.96 -24.42 -18.77
C ILE A 207 -5.38 -24.79 -19.23
N CYS A 208 -6.33 -23.88 -19.04
CA CYS A 208 -7.70 -24.00 -19.53
C CYS A 208 -7.80 -23.51 -20.99
N GLU A 209 -8.35 -24.34 -21.88
CA GLU A 209 -8.59 -23.96 -23.28
C GLU A 209 -9.90 -23.15 -23.46
N ASN A 210 -10.91 -23.42 -22.63
CA ASN A 210 -12.19 -22.71 -22.66
C ASN A 210 -12.25 -21.69 -21.53
N ILE A 211 -12.26 -20.42 -21.91
CA ILE A 211 -12.37 -19.27 -21.02
C ILE A 211 -13.70 -18.58 -21.35
N ASP A 212 -14.61 -18.56 -20.37
CA ASP A 212 -15.86 -17.80 -20.43
C ASP A 212 -15.91 -16.88 -19.21
N ILE A 213 -15.81 -15.57 -19.47
CA ILE A 213 -15.92 -14.51 -18.46
C ILE A 213 -17.28 -13.85 -18.58
N GLN A 214 -18.02 -13.85 -17.48
CA GLN A 214 -19.30 -13.16 -17.39
C GLN A 214 -19.31 -12.23 -16.20
N TRP A 215 -19.86 -11.05 -16.41
CA TRP A 215 -20.10 -10.08 -15.35
C TRP A 215 -21.59 -9.96 -15.08
N THR A 216 -21.94 -9.99 -13.81
CA THR A 216 -23.30 -9.71 -13.35
C THR A 216 -23.26 -8.65 -12.26
N THR A 217 -24.34 -7.92 -12.12
CA THR A 217 -24.51 -6.98 -11.00
C THR A 217 -25.39 -7.65 -9.94
N MET A 218 -24.95 -7.61 -8.70
CA MET A 218 -25.67 -8.19 -7.57
C MET A 218 -25.80 -7.18 -6.43
N SER A 219 -26.91 -7.25 -5.69
CA SER A 219 -27.07 -6.44 -4.49
C SER A 219 -26.24 -6.99 -3.34
N ARG A 220 -25.84 -6.11 -2.43
CA ARG A 220 -25.17 -6.45 -1.17
C ARG A 220 -25.96 -7.50 -0.40
N SER A 221 -27.25 -7.27 -0.23
CA SER A 221 -28.16 -8.17 0.50
C SER A 221 -28.25 -9.57 -0.10
N ASP A 222 -28.19 -9.70 -1.44
CA ASP A 222 -28.22 -11.01 -2.11
C ASP A 222 -26.88 -11.73 -1.96
N ILE A 223 -25.76 -11.00 -1.98
CA ILE A 223 -24.43 -11.56 -1.75
C ILE A 223 -24.30 -12.05 -0.31
N THR A 224 -24.74 -11.26 0.68
CA THR A 224 -24.71 -11.67 2.10
C THR A 224 -25.47 -12.97 2.31
N LYS A 225 -26.70 -13.09 1.78
CA LYS A 225 -27.47 -14.35 1.84
C LYS A 225 -26.73 -15.52 1.21
N GLN A 226 -26.13 -15.33 0.03
CA GLN A 226 -25.35 -16.40 -0.60
C GLN A 226 -24.14 -16.83 0.23
N LEU A 227 -23.50 -15.90 0.94
CA LEU A 227 -22.36 -16.19 1.79
C LEU A 227 -22.77 -16.90 3.08
N ASP A 228 -23.86 -16.46 3.72
CA ASP A 228 -24.43 -17.11 4.89
C ASP A 228 -24.89 -18.54 4.56
N ASP A 229 -25.51 -18.75 3.39
CA ASP A 229 -25.90 -20.09 2.91
C ASP A 229 -24.68 -21.03 2.70
N ILE A 230 -23.48 -20.47 2.49
CA ILE A 230 -22.23 -21.24 2.34
C ILE A 230 -21.59 -21.54 3.69
N SER A 231 -21.55 -20.57 4.60
CA SER A 231 -20.88 -20.69 5.90
C SER A 231 -21.35 -19.65 6.91
N ASP A 232 -21.79 -20.12 8.08
CA ASP A 232 -22.15 -19.26 9.21
C ASP A 232 -20.93 -18.64 9.94
N ASN A 233 -19.71 -19.10 9.60
CA ASN A 233 -18.47 -18.76 10.30
C ASN A 233 -17.59 -17.73 9.57
N ILE A 234 -18.18 -16.89 8.72
CA ILE A 234 -17.43 -15.85 7.99
C ILE A 234 -17.12 -14.72 8.96
N ALA A 235 -15.86 -14.58 9.38
CA ALA A 235 -15.41 -13.51 10.25
C ALA A 235 -14.97 -12.28 9.43
N ILE A 236 -15.39 -11.10 9.89
CA ILE A 236 -14.99 -9.78 9.36
C ILE A 236 -14.22 -9.05 10.44
N HIS A 237 -13.26 -8.21 10.05
CA HIS A 237 -12.41 -7.44 10.96
C HIS A 237 -12.60 -5.92 10.80
N PRO A 238 -13.66 -5.32 11.38
CA PRO A 238 -13.87 -3.88 11.31
C PRO A 238 -12.83 -3.09 12.12
N SER A 239 -12.71 -1.80 11.85
CA SER A 239 -11.93 -0.87 12.67
C SER A 239 -12.53 -0.71 14.07
N ASP A 240 -11.72 -0.26 15.03
CA ASP A 240 -12.19 0.03 16.40
C ASP A 240 -13.34 1.05 16.45
N GLU A 241 -13.33 2.02 15.54
CA GLU A 241 -14.39 3.01 15.42
C GLU A 241 -15.71 2.38 14.97
N ASN A 242 -15.66 1.46 14.01
CA ASN A 242 -16.85 0.76 13.52
C ASN A 242 -17.37 -0.24 14.57
N LEU A 243 -16.48 -0.97 15.25
CA LEU A 243 -16.87 -1.84 16.36
C LEU A 243 -17.59 -1.07 17.48
N ALA A 244 -17.10 0.13 17.82
CA ALA A 244 -17.78 0.99 18.80
C ALA A 244 -19.17 1.45 18.33
N LYS A 245 -19.35 1.75 17.03
CA LYS A 245 -20.65 2.11 16.44
C LYS A 245 -21.65 0.94 16.51
N PHE A 246 -21.17 -0.29 16.35
CA PHE A 246 -21.97 -1.51 16.48
C PHE A 246 -22.24 -1.91 17.94
N GLY A 247 -21.81 -1.10 18.91
CA GLY A 247 -22.04 -1.34 20.34
C GLY A 247 -21.02 -2.24 21.00
N HIS A 248 -19.92 -2.60 20.34
CA HIS A 248 -18.82 -3.34 20.93
C HIS A 248 -17.80 -2.39 21.56
N THR A 249 -17.87 -2.24 22.88
CA THR A 249 -16.91 -1.40 23.62
C THR A 249 -15.58 -2.13 23.83
N PHE A 250 -14.55 -1.40 24.25
CA PHE A 250 -13.24 -1.96 24.58
C PHE A 250 -13.36 -3.12 25.59
N ASN A 251 -14.15 -2.94 26.64
CA ASN A 251 -14.29 -3.92 27.72
C ASN A 251 -14.98 -5.21 27.26
N ASP A 252 -15.98 -5.10 26.37
CA ASP A 252 -16.72 -6.26 25.85
C ASP A 252 -15.87 -7.15 24.94
N ARG A 253 -14.78 -6.57 24.41
CA ARG A 253 -13.86 -7.21 23.48
C ARG A 253 -12.66 -7.87 24.17
N LEU A 254 -12.46 -7.65 25.47
CA LEU A 254 -11.34 -8.27 26.18
C LEU A 254 -11.58 -9.76 26.38
N GLN A 255 -10.61 -10.58 25.99
CA GLN A 255 -10.64 -12.03 26.13
C GLN A 255 -9.32 -12.57 26.67
N LEU A 256 -9.38 -13.65 27.44
CA LEU A 256 -8.21 -14.45 27.79
C LEU A 256 -7.88 -15.41 26.66
N SER A 257 -6.64 -15.38 26.19
CA SER A 257 -6.11 -16.24 25.14
C SER A 257 -4.77 -16.84 25.58
N ASP A 258 -4.43 -18.02 25.07
CA ASP A 258 -3.13 -18.68 25.32
C ASP A 258 -2.82 -18.95 26.81
N ILE A 259 -3.84 -19.09 27.65
CA ILE A 259 -3.68 -19.46 29.07
C ILE A 259 -3.25 -20.92 29.22
N GLU A 260 -2.44 -21.19 30.25
CA GLU A 260 -1.94 -22.52 30.54
C GLU A 260 -3.06 -23.48 30.98
N THR A 261 -2.88 -24.78 30.73
CA THR A 261 -3.87 -25.82 31.06
C THR A 261 -4.21 -25.83 32.56
N GLU A 262 -3.24 -25.53 33.43
CA GLU A 262 -3.47 -25.44 34.88
C GLU A 262 -4.43 -24.30 35.23
N ASP A 263 -4.30 -23.15 34.57
CA ASP A 263 -5.18 -22.00 34.80
C ASP A 263 -6.57 -22.22 34.19
N LYS A 264 -6.67 -22.94 33.07
CA LYS A 264 -7.96 -23.41 32.52
C LYS A 264 -8.73 -24.25 33.53
N PHE A 265 -8.06 -25.18 34.23
CA PHE A 265 -8.71 -25.99 35.25
C PHE A 265 -9.19 -25.16 36.44
N LYS A 266 -8.46 -24.11 36.83
CA LYS A 266 -8.90 -23.18 37.88
C LYS A 266 -10.14 -22.38 37.47
N LEU A 267 -10.34 -22.17 36.17
CA LEU A 267 -11.56 -21.59 35.60
C LEU A 267 -12.72 -22.58 35.46
N GLY A 268 -12.52 -23.86 35.80
CA GLY A 268 -13.51 -24.92 35.63
C GLY A 268 -13.61 -25.44 34.19
N LEU A 269 -12.63 -25.12 33.35
CA LEU A 269 -12.55 -25.55 31.96
C LEU A 269 -11.64 -26.77 31.81
N THR A 270 -11.72 -27.41 30.65
CA THR A 270 -10.94 -28.60 30.31
C THR A 270 -9.81 -28.25 29.34
N ALA A 271 -8.86 -29.18 29.18
CA ALA A 271 -7.79 -29.04 28.19
C ALA A 271 -8.30 -29.01 26.73
N SER A 272 -9.55 -29.40 26.50
CA SER A 272 -10.20 -29.39 25.18
C SER A 272 -10.81 -28.03 24.81
N ASP A 273 -10.94 -27.12 25.77
CA ASP A 273 -11.47 -25.78 25.55
C ASP A 273 -10.34 -24.88 25.03
N VAL A 274 -10.35 -24.66 23.72
CA VAL A 274 -9.31 -23.92 22.99
C VAL A 274 -9.72 -22.50 22.62
N ASP A 275 -11.01 -22.16 22.74
CA ASP A 275 -11.52 -20.85 22.37
C ASP A 275 -11.14 -19.78 23.42
N PRO A 276 -10.84 -18.54 22.99
CA PRO A 276 -10.63 -17.42 23.91
C PRO A 276 -11.84 -17.15 24.81
N ILE A 277 -11.58 -16.80 26.06
CA ILE A 277 -12.62 -16.65 27.09
C ILE A 277 -12.90 -15.17 27.34
N PRO A 278 -14.11 -14.64 27.05
CA PRO A 278 -14.42 -13.24 27.34
C PRO A 278 -14.30 -12.91 28.82
N LEU A 279 -13.63 -11.80 29.15
CA LEU A 279 -13.46 -11.35 30.54
C LEU A 279 -14.81 -11.09 31.23
N SER A 280 -15.83 -10.69 30.46
CA SER A 280 -17.20 -10.47 30.94
C SER A 280 -17.87 -11.73 31.51
N THR A 281 -17.45 -12.92 31.08
CA THR A 281 -17.99 -14.19 31.58
C THR A 281 -17.36 -14.67 32.88
N LEU A 282 -16.25 -14.05 33.30
CA LEU A 282 -15.49 -14.46 34.48
C LEU A 282 -16.04 -13.80 35.75
N THR A 283 -16.00 -14.55 36.85
CA THR A 283 -16.30 -14.01 38.18
C THR A 283 -15.13 -13.20 38.72
N ASP A 284 -15.38 -12.33 39.71
CA ASP A 284 -14.32 -11.52 40.31
C ASP A 284 -13.21 -12.38 40.96
N GLU A 285 -13.55 -13.58 41.45
CA GLU A 285 -12.59 -14.56 41.97
C GLU A 285 -11.71 -15.15 40.85
N GLN A 286 -12.31 -15.44 39.70
CA GLN A 286 -11.60 -15.97 38.53
C GLN A 286 -10.69 -14.91 37.89
N LEU A 287 -11.15 -13.65 37.80
CA LEU A 287 -10.34 -12.52 37.32
C LEU A 287 -9.11 -12.30 38.21
N ALA A 288 -9.25 -12.46 39.53
CA ALA A 288 -8.16 -12.26 40.47
C ALA A 288 -7.00 -13.25 40.29
N ILE A 289 -7.25 -14.44 39.71
CA ILE A 289 -6.20 -15.42 39.38
C ILE A 289 -5.19 -14.83 38.39
N PHE A 290 -5.66 -14.00 37.47
CA PHE A 290 -4.86 -13.33 36.44
C PHE A 290 -4.43 -11.92 36.86
N ASN A 291 -4.54 -11.58 38.15
CA ASN A 291 -4.23 -10.24 38.67
C ASN A 291 -5.11 -9.13 38.08
N ILE A 292 -6.34 -9.46 37.67
CA ILE A 292 -7.32 -8.53 37.10
C ILE A 292 -8.45 -8.33 38.10
N ALA A 293 -8.97 -7.10 38.18
CA ALA A 293 -10.18 -6.76 38.92
C ALA A 293 -11.08 -5.87 38.07
N ARG A 294 -12.37 -5.85 38.40
CA ARG A 294 -13.40 -5.02 37.75
C ARG A 294 -13.93 -3.99 38.72
N ASP A 295 -14.10 -2.76 38.29
CA ASP A 295 -14.64 -1.68 39.11
C ASP A 295 -16.18 -1.62 39.09
N SER A 296 -16.77 -0.65 39.79
CA SER A 296 -18.22 -0.46 39.83
C SER A 296 -18.83 0.03 38.51
N MET A 297 -18.02 0.53 37.58
CA MET A 297 -18.45 0.97 36.25
C MET A 297 -18.29 -0.13 35.19
N GLY A 298 -17.67 -1.26 35.56
CA GLY A 298 -17.41 -2.38 34.66
C GLY A 298 -16.06 -2.31 33.94
N ASP A 299 -15.21 -1.33 34.28
CA ASP A 299 -13.86 -1.21 33.73
C ASP A 299 -12.89 -2.18 34.43
N TYR A 300 -12.02 -2.81 33.63
CA TYR A 300 -11.02 -3.75 34.10
C TYR A 300 -9.69 -3.05 34.41
N TYR A 301 -9.06 -3.43 35.52
CA TYR A 301 -7.79 -2.88 35.97
C TYR A 301 -6.90 -3.96 36.59
N ILE A 302 -5.58 -3.71 36.62
CA ILE A 302 -4.61 -4.61 37.25
C ILE A 302 -4.63 -4.42 38.77
N LYS A 303 -4.80 -5.51 39.53
CA LYS A 303 -4.96 -5.47 40.98
C LYS A 303 -3.64 -5.14 41.69
N GLU A 304 -2.54 -5.77 41.29
CA GLU A 304 -1.20 -5.59 41.85
C GLU A 304 -0.17 -5.39 40.72
N PRO A 305 0.06 -4.14 40.26
CA PRO A 305 1.02 -3.85 39.19
C PRO A 305 2.45 -4.25 39.61
N THR A 306 3.18 -4.89 38.70
CA THR A 306 4.60 -5.23 38.94
C THR A 306 5.51 -4.00 38.78
N GLU A 307 6.72 -4.03 39.36
CA GLU A 307 7.70 -2.93 39.20
C GLU A 307 7.94 -2.59 37.72
N LYS A 308 8.06 -3.60 36.86
CA LYS A 308 8.23 -3.43 35.41
C LYS A 308 7.03 -2.74 34.75
N THR A 309 5.81 -3.00 35.24
CA THR A 309 4.59 -2.34 34.73
C THR A 309 4.55 -0.87 35.16
N LEU A 310 4.99 -0.56 36.38
CA LEU A 310 5.02 0.80 36.93
C LEU A 310 6.12 1.68 36.33
N GLU A 311 7.22 1.10 35.82
CA GLU A 311 8.23 1.83 35.05
C GLU A 311 7.66 2.40 33.75
N GLU A 312 6.82 1.63 33.06
CA GLU A 312 6.20 2.05 31.80
C GLU A 312 4.96 2.92 32.03
N TYR A 313 4.13 2.56 33.00
CA TYR A 313 2.89 3.25 33.36
C TYR A 313 3.00 3.80 34.79
N PRO A 314 3.65 4.97 34.99
CA PRO A 314 3.80 5.55 36.31
C PRO A 314 2.45 6.03 36.86
N LEU A 315 2.03 5.45 37.98
CA LEU A 315 0.77 5.76 38.67
C LEU A 315 1.02 6.64 39.90
N ALA A 316 0.09 7.53 40.21
CA ALA A 316 0.07 8.23 41.49
C ALA A 316 -0.42 7.30 42.63
N ASP A 317 -0.13 7.67 43.88
CA ASP A 317 -0.55 6.88 45.05
C ASP A 317 -2.08 6.71 45.10
N GLY A 318 -2.54 5.45 45.10
CA GLY A 318 -3.96 5.09 45.08
C GLY A 318 -4.63 5.09 43.70
N GLU A 319 -3.90 5.38 42.63
CA GLU A 319 -4.42 5.31 41.25
C GLU A 319 -4.43 3.87 40.72
N LYS A 320 -5.44 3.52 39.93
CA LYS A 320 -5.60 2.19 39.33
C LYS A 320 -5.10 2.19 37.89
N LEU A 321 -4.39 1.14 37.49
CA LEU A 321 -3.98 0.94 36.10
C LEU A 321 -5.08 0.20 35.34
N TYR A 322 -5.82 0.91 34.49
CA TYR A 322 -6.87 0.31 33.67
C TYR A 322 -6.30 -0.33 32.40
N LEU A 323 -6.91 -1.44 31.99
CA LEU A 323 -6.51 -2.16 30.78
C LEU A 323 -6.67 -1.31 29.51
N LYS A 324 -7.64 -0.39 29.50
CA LYS A 324 -7.90 0.53 28.37
C LYS A 324 -6.77 1.54 28.12
N ASP A 325 -5.94 1.79 29.13
CA ASP A 325 -4.81 2.72 29.04
C ASP A 325 -3.50 2.01 28.65
N MET A 326 -3.54 0.67 28.53
CA MET A 326 -2.37 -0.16 28.20
C MET A 326 -2.28 -0.45 26.69
N SER A 327 -1.05 -0.66 26.21
CA SER A 327 -0.83 -1.11 24.83
C SER A 327 -1.20 -2.58 24.66
N THR A 328 -1.53 -2.99 23.44
CA THR A 328 -1.85 -4.40 23.11
C THR A 328 -0.71 -5.36 23.41
N GLU A 329 0.54 -4.92 23.25
CA GLU A 329 1.74 -5.69 23.62
C GLU A 329 1.85 -5.89 25.14
N TRP A 330 1.39 -4.92 25.94
CA TRP A 330 1.36 -5.08 27.39
C TRP A 330 0.19 -5.94 27.85
N LEU A 331 -0.96 -5.89 27.18
CA LEU A 331 -2.11 -6.76 27.48
C LEU A 331 -1.78 -8.24 27.29
N SER A 332 -0.99 -8.59 26.27
CA SER A 332 -0.60 -9.98 26.02
C SER A 332 0.26 -10.59 27.14
N ASN A 333 1.01 -9.78 27.89
CA ASN A 333 1.74 -10.24 29.09
C ASN A 333 0.81 -10.73 30.20
N PHE A 334 -0.47 -10.37 30.16
CA PHE A 334 -1.51 -10.82 31.07
C PHE A 334 -2.44 -11.85 30.42
N TYR A 335 -2.05 -12.44 29.29
CA TYR A 335 -2.86 -13.35 28.48
C TYR A 335 -4.14 -12.71 27.92
N ILE A 336 -4.17 -11.38 27.78
CA ILE A 336 -5.34 -10.63 27.32
C ILE A 336 -5.18 -10.25 25.86
N THR A 337 -6.19 -10.55 25.06
CA THR A 337 -6.32 -10.10 23.67
C THR A 337 -7.67 -9.41 23.44
N LEU A 338 -7.75 -8.64 22.35
CA LEU A 338 -8.99 -7.99 21.93
C LEU A 338 -9.63 -8.80 20.80
N LYS A 339 -10.92 -9.12 20.95
CA LYS A 339 -11.74 -9.63 19.86
C LYS A 339 -11.97 -8.50 18.86
N ASN A 340 -11.30 -8.62 17.72
CA ASN A 340 -11.39 -7.66 16.60
C ASN A 340 -12.17 -8.25 15.42
N SER A 341 -12.93 -9.32 15.66
CA SER A 341 -13.74 -9.98 14.64
C SER A 341 -15.20 -10.02 15.02
N MET A 342 -16.05 -9.92 14.01
CA MET A 342 -17.49 -10.14 14.08
C MET A 342 -17.89 -11.15 13.02
N LEU A 343 -18.97 -11.89 13.26
CA LEU A 343 -19.50 -12.76 12.22
C LEU A 343 -20.28 -11.93 11.21
N LEU A 344 -20.18 -12.27 9.92
CA LEU A 344 -20.95 -11.62 8.87
C LEU A 344 -22.46 -11.72 9.13
N SER A 345 -22.91 -12.85 9.65
CA SER A 345 -24.31 -13.11 10.01
C SER A 345 -24.84 -12.24 11.16
N GLU A 346 -23.95 -11.61 11.94
CA GLU A 346 -24.31 -10.65 13.00
C GLU A 346 -24.52 -9.23 12.46
N LEU A 347 -24.06 -8.93 11.24
CA LEU A 347 -24.12 -7.60 10.65
C LEU A 347 -25.40 -7.40 9.85
N SER A 348 -26.07 -6.27 10.08
CA SER A 348 -27.18 -5.86 9.23
C SER A 348 -26.68 -5.24 7.92
N ASP A 349 -27.58 -5.16 6.95
CA ASP A 349 -27.30 -4.47 5.68
C ASP A 349 -26.90 -2.99 5.90
N SER A 350 -27.46 -2.34 6.92
CA SER A 350 -27.06 -0.97 7.31
C SER A 350 -25.63 -0.92 7.86
N ASP A 351 -25.25 -1.89 8.68
CA ASP A 351 -23.90 -1.96 9.26
C ASP A 351 -22.85 -2.13 8.16
N LEU A 352 -23.14 -2.99 7.16
CA LEU A 352 -22.28 -3.16 6.00
C LEU A 352 -22.19 -1.88 5.14
N ALA A 353 -23.24 -1.06 5.09
CA ALA A 353 -23.19 0.25 4.45
C ALA A 353 -22.24 1.20 5.19
N ASP A 354 -22.29 1.19 6.52
CA ASP A 354 -21.41 1.99 7.37
C ASP A 354 -19.95 1.53 7.29
N LEU A 355 -19.71 0.25 6.96
CA LEU A 355 -18.39 -0.27 6.60
C LEU A 355 -17.90 0.19 5.22
N GLY A 356 -18.74 0.87 4.43
CA GLY A 356 -18.40 1.38 3.11
C GLY A 356 -18.70 0.43 1.95
N VAL A 357 -19.47 -0.64 2.19
CA VAL A 357 -19.87 -1.58 1.12
C VAL A 357 -21.02 -0.99 0.31
N SER A 358 -20.84 -0.90 -1.00
CA SER A 358 -21.84 -0.40 -1.94
C SER A 358 -23.13 -1.24 -1.92
N GLU A 359 -24.30 -0.65 -2.23
CA GLU A 359 -25.59 -1.37 -2.25
C GLU A 359 -25.65 -2.44 -3.34
N SER A 360 -24.98 -2.21 -4.46
CA SER A 360 -24.85 -3.15 -5.56
C SER A 360 -23.52 -2.94 -6.27
N GLY A 361 -23.04 -3.98 -6.93
CA GLY A 361 -21.78 -3.91 -7.66
C GLY A 361 -21.50 -5.16 -8.46
N ASP A 362 -20.29 -5.20 -9.02
CA ASP A 362 -19.90 -6.19 -10.00
C ASP A 362 -19.46 -7.52 -9.35
N VAL A 363 -19.95 -8.61 -9.94
CA VAL A 363 -19.61 -9.99 -9.59
C VAL A 363 -19.13 -10.68 -10.87
N MET A 364 -17.95 -11.29 -10.80
CA MET A 364 -17.36 -11.99 -11.94
C MET A 364 -17.54 -13.49 -11.82
N LEU A 365 -17.96 -14.10 -12.91
CA LEU A 365 -18.01 -15.54 -13.09
C LEU A 365 -16.94 -15.97 -14.09
N TYR A 366 -16.19 -17.01 -13.73
CA TYR A 366 -15.28 -17.72 -14.61
C TYR A 366 -15.85 -19.12 -14.84
N ASN A 367 -16.15 -19.46 -16.09
CA ASN A 367 -16.73 -20.76 -16.48
C ASN A 367 -17.96 -21.14 -15.62
N GLY A 368 -18.84 -20.16 -15.36
CA GLY A 368 -20.06 -20.31 -14.57
C GLY A 368 -19.89 -20.33 -13.05
N LYS A 369 -18.67 -20.19 -12.51
CA LYS A 369 -18.41 -20.11 -11.07
C LYS A 369 -18.06 -18.70 -10.66
N ILE A 370 -18.67 -18.20 -9.57
CA ILE A 370 -18.32 -16.89 -9.02
C ILE A 370 -16.89 -16.93 -8.47
N CYS A 371 -16.02 -16.08 -9.01
CA CYS A 371 -14.62 -15.96 -8.59
C CYS A 371 -14.28 -14.61 -7.98
N PHE A 372 -15.03 -13.54 -8.31
CA PHE A 372 -14.84 -12.22 -7.72
C PHE A 372 -16.17 -11.60 -7.31
N ARG A 373 -16.16 -10.89 -6.17
CA ARG A 373 -17.29 -10.10 -5.66
C ARG A 373 -16.76 -8.74 -5.21
N TYR A 374 -17.34 -7.64 -5.71
CA TYR A 374 -17.03 -6.29 -5.23
C TYR A 374 -17.15 -6.18 -3.71
N TYR A 375 -18.15 -6.86 -3.14
CA TYR A 375 -18.46 -6.93 -1.72
C TYR A 375 -17.23 -7.27 -0.85
N VAL A 376 -16.50 -8.31 -1.24
CA VAL A 376 -15.30 -8.74 -0.51
C VAL A 376 -14.16 -7.76 -0.76
N ALA A 377 -14.04 -7.23 -1.98
CA ALA A 377 -13.00 -6.27 -2.32
C ALA A 377 -13.12 -4.95 -1.53
N GLU A 378 -14.35 -4.50 -1.24
CA GLU A 378 -14.62 -3.31 -0.43
C GLU A 378 -14.45 -3.59 1.07
N LEU A 379 -15.01 -4.68 1.60
CA LEU A 379 -14.89 -5.04 3.02
C LEU A 379 -13.45 -5.21 3.48
N GLU A 380 -12.67 -5.94 2.70
CA GLU A 380 -11.28 -6.27 3.03
C GLU A 380 -10.29 -5.23 2.49
N ASN A 381 -10.79 -4.14 1.87
CA ASN A 381 -9.98 -3.12 1.20
C ASN A 381 -8.90 -3.74 0.30
N TYR A 382 -9.29 -4.70 -0.55
CA TYR A 382 -8.39 -5.48 -1.41
C TYR A 382 -7.44 -4.61 -2.24
N PHE A 383 -7.95 -3.46 -2.63
CA PHE A 383 -7.31 -2.49 -3.50
C PHE A 383 -7.07 -1.17 -2.74
N ASP A 384 -6.18 -1.20 -1.75
CA ASP A 384 -5.74 0.01 -1.06
C ASP A 384 -4.94 0.93 -2.00
N VAL A 385 -5.65 1.79 -2.71
CA VAL A 385 -5.08 2.80 -3.61
C VAL A 385 -4.51 4.00 -2.85
N THR A 386 -4.64 4.06 -1.53
CA THR A 386 -4.26 5.24 -0.72
C THR A 386 -2.93 5.04 0.00
N SER A 387 -2.70 3.87 0.61
CA SER A 387 -1.44 3.57 1.27
C SER A 387 -0.40 3.14 0.24
N ARG A 388 0.65 3.95 0.09
CA ARG A 388 1.78 3.66 -0.79
C ARG A 388 2.85 2.95 0.03
N LYS A 389 2.93 1.63 -0.09
CA LYS A 389 3.98 0.82 0.55
C LYS A 389 5.03 0.43 -0.49
N LEU A 390 6.30 0.57 -0.14
CA LEU A 390 7.40 -0.01 -0.91
C LEU A 390 7.38 -1.53 -0.68
N SER A 391 6.80 -2.28 -1.61
CA SER A 391 6.88 -3.76 -1.62
C SER A 391 8.00 -4.21 -2.54
N THR A 392 8.58 -5.37 -2.26
CA THR A 392 9.56 -6.05 -3.13
C THR A 392 9.00 -6.35 -4.52
N ASP A 393 7.68 -6.53 -4.62
CA ASP A 393 6.98 -6.83 -5.88
C ASP A 393 7.02 -5.65 -6.87
N LEU A 394 7.38 -4.44 -6.42
CA LEU A 394 7.56 -3.27 -7.29
C LEU A 394 8.69 -3.44 -8.33
N LEU A 395 9.57 -4.42 -8.10
CA LEU A 395 10.70 -4.81 -8.94
C LEU A 395 10.37 -5.96 -9.90
N GLU A 396 9.18 -6.55 -9.80
CA GLU A 396 8.62 -7.44 -10.82
C GLU A 396 8.04 -6.58 -11.96
N THR A 397 8.91 -6.11 -12.85
CA THR A 397 8.53 -5.47 -14.11
C THR A 397 8.54 -6.44 -15.26
#